data_AF-A0AAD5YNY5-F1
#
_entry.id   AF-A0AAD5YNY5-F1
#
_cell.length_a   1.000
_cell.length_b   1.000
_cell.length_c   1.000
_cell.angle_alpha   90.00
_cell.angle_beta   90.00
_cell.angle_gamma   90.00
#
_symmetry.space_group_name_H-M   'P 1'
#
loop_
_entity.id
_entity.type
_entity.pdbx_description
1 polymer ?
#
loop_
_entity_poly.entity_id
_entity_poly.type
_entity_poly.pdbx_seq_one_letter_code
_entity_poly.pdbx_strand_id
1 'polypeptide(L)'
;MTVLYWSRLSDRYGRKPVILTGLFGLSLSMYSFGLSRTYWGAVFSRSLNGALNGNIGVIKCMVAEITDHTNIAHAYAYLPISWATGQALGPAIGGYFSRPAEQFPDVFGNNEFMKKYPYFLACSIPATFSVLAWLVTLMFLKETNATSVAVSDLWKKSKSTEDLPRTASSSSVSSITTKASTPEPMPMRAILTKPVIIAAVNYAFLALVDMTLRAVQPVFLSTPIELGGLGLPPYKIGRVLSFYGVFNGLFQIFLFARINERFGTKKVYVVGIASSLIVFAFFPVINLLARAGNGPNPIVWAAVGFQVIMSIIINFSYGCVFIYIAASAPNKSTLGAVNGLAQVGVSIMRTVGPATANSLFSFSIERGYLGGYFVYVVLAAIVVISLVVADQLPNKVWRDEKESESSS
;
A
#
# COMPACT_ATOMS: atom_id res chain seq x y z
N MET A 1 -5.31 2.44 -12.38
CA MET A 1 -6.55 2.54 -13.20
C MET A 1 -7.73 1.81 -12.58
N THR A 2 -7.59 0.52 -12.22
CA THR A 2 -8.67 -0.28 -11.60
C THR A 2 -9.23 0.33 -10.31
N VAL A 3 -8.38 0.96 -9.48
CA VAL A 3 -8.82 1.65 -8.25
C VAL A 3 -9.89 2.71 -8.52
N LEU A 4 -9.75 3.54 -9.56
CA LEU A 4 -10.77 4.55 -9.89
C LEU A 4 -12.09 3.90 -10.32
N TYR A 5 -12.00 2.80 -11.07
CA TYR A 5 -13.17 2.05 -11.50
C TYR A 5 -13.90 1.46 -10.28
N TRP A 6 -13.18 0.79 -9.38
CA TRP A 6 -13.74 0.22 -8.15
C TRP A 6 -14.26 1.29 -7.18
N SER A 7 -13.58 2.44 -7.06
CA SER A 7 -14.07 3.57 -6.28
C SER A 7 -15.42 4.05 -6.81
N ARG A 8 -15.54 4.30 -8.12
CA ARG A 8 -16.82 4.69 -8.75
C ARG A 8 -17.90 3.63 -8.65
N LEU A 9 -17.51 2.36 -8.83
CA LEU A 9 -18.43 1.23 -8.67
C LEU A 9 -18.97 1.21 -7.24
N SER A 10 -18.13 1.46 -6.24
CA SER A 10 -18.56 1.52 -4.84
C SER A 10 -19.43 2.73 -4.50
N ASP A 11 -19.29 3.85 -5.23
CA ASP A 11 -20.19 5.00 -5.11
C ASP A 11 -21.61 4.63 -5.60
N ARG A 12 -21.72 3.78 -6.64
CA ARG A 12 -22.99 3.40 -7.25
C ARG A 12 -23.67 2.19 -6.60
N TYR A 13 -22.90 1.19 -6.21
CA TYR A 13 -23.40 -0.11 -5.73
C TYR A 13 -23.19 -0.35 -4.22
N GLY A 14 -22.55 0.58 -3.52
CA GLY A 14 -22.21 0.44 -2.10
C GLY A 14 -20.76 0.02 -1.86
N ARG A 15 -20.24 0.34 -0.67
CA ARG A 15 -18.86 0.03 -0.24
C ARG A 15 -18.68 -1.45 0.07
N LYS A 16 -19.64 -2.07 0.75
CA LYS A 16 -19.54 -3.46 1.25
C LYS A 16 -19.44 -4.48 0.10
N PRO A 17 -20.30 -4.46 -0.95
CA PRO A 17 -20.20 -5.42 -2.04
C PRO A 17 -18.84 -5.36 -2.75
N VAL A 18 -18.30 -4.16 -2.96
CA VAL A 18 -17.00 -3.98 -3.63
C VAL A 18 -15.84 -4.50 -2.80
N ILE A 19 -15.85 -4.27 -1.48
CA ILE A 19 -14.82 -4.84 -0.58
C ILE A 19 -14.89 -6.38 -0.59
N LEU A 20 -16.10 -6.95 -0.57
CA LEU A 20 -16.29 -8.41 -0.63
C LEU A 20 -15.78 -9.01 -1.95
N THR A 21 -16.06 -8.38 -3.09
CA THR A 21 -15.54 -8.86 -4.38
C THR A 21 -14.02 -8.81 -4.43
N GLY A 22 -13.40 -7.78 -3.85
CA GLY A 22 -11.95 -7.67 -3.82
C GLY A 22 -11.28 -8.65 -2.86
N LEU A 23 -11.86 -8.91 -1.70
CA LEU A 23 -11.36 -9.92 -0.75
C LEU A 23 -11.48 -11.34 -1.31
N PHE A 24 -12.58 -11.65 -2.02
CA PHE A 24 -12.75 -12.92 -2.71
C PHE A 24 -11.72 -13.07 -3.83
N GLY A 25 -11.57 -12.06 -4.69
CA GLY A 25 -10.59 -12.05 -5.77
C GLY A 25 -9.14 -12.19 -5.27
N LEU A 26 -8.80 -11.53 -4.16
CA LEU A 26 -7.52 -11.67 -3.49
C LEU A 26 -7.27 -13.11 -3.03
N SER A 27 -8.25 -13.73 -2.38
CA SER A 27 -8.14 -15.11 -1.88
C SER A 27 -7.96 -16.11 -3.03
N LEU A 28 -8.83 -16.01 -4.04
CA LEU A 28 -8.80 -16.88 -5.22
C LEU A 28 -7.47 -16.76 -5.97
N SER A 29 -7.04 -15.54 -6.27
CA SER A 29 -5.78 -15.30 -6.98
C SER A 29 -4.56 -15.79 -6.20
N MET A 30 -4.57 -15.71 -4.87
CA MET A 30 -3.46 -16.19 -4.04
C MET A 30 -3.37 -17.72 -4.04
N TYR A 31 -4.49 -18.44 -3.96
CA TYR A 31 -4.50 -19.90 -4.12
C TYR A 31 -4.05 -20.30 -5.53
N SER A 32 -4.56 -19.63 -6.56
CA SER A 32 -4.14 -19.88 -7.95
C SER A 32 -2.64 -19.64 -8.16
N PHE A 33 -2.07 -18.61 -7.51
CA PHE A 33 -0.62 -18.35 -7.56
C PHE A 33 0.19 -19.46 -6.89
N GLY A 34 -0.22 -19.91 -5.70
CA GLY A 34 0.45 -21.00 -4.99
C GLY A 34 0.43 -22.35 -5.72
N LEU A 35 -0.62 -22.58 -6.53
CA LEU A 35 -0.77 -23.75 -7.39
C LEU A 35 -0.12 -23.59 -8.78
N SER A 36 0.48 -22.43 -9.07
CA SER A 36 1.03 -22.19 -10.40
C SER A 36 2.42 -22.81 -10.57
N ARG A 37 2.63 -23.47 -11.72
CA ARG A 37 3.93 -24.03 -12.11
C ARG A 37 4.54 -23.37 -13.34
N THR A 38 3.77 -22.53 -14.01
CA THR A 38 4.19 -21.85 -15.23
C THR A 38 4.31 -20.37 -14.95
N TYR A 39 5.29 -19.72 -15.58
CA TYR A 39 5.45 -18.27 -15.51
C TYR A 39 4.13 -17.55 -15.84
N TRP A 40 3.46 -17.97 -16.92
CA TRP A 40 2.18 -17.38 -17.35
C TRP A 40 1.03 -17.61 -16.38
N GLY A 41 0.95 -18.77 -15.73
CA GLY A 41 -0.08 -19.00 -14.70
C GLY A 41 0.13 -18.08 -13.48
N ALA A 42 1.38 -17.84 -13.09
CA ALA A 42 1.73 -16.92 -12.02
C ALA A 42 1.41 -15.46 -12.40
N VAL A 43 1.73 -15.07 -13.63
CA VAL A 43 1.38 -13.75 -14.20
C VAL A 43 -0.13 -13.55 -14.22
N PHE A 44 -0.90 -14.52 -14.75
CA PHE A 44 -2.36 -14.43 -14.79
C PHE A 44 -2.96 -14.28 -13.39
N SER A 45 -2.48 -15.07 -12.43
CA SER A 45 -2.93 -14.99 -11.03
C SER A 45 -2.65 -13.61 -10.41
N ARG A 46 -1.46 -13.03 -10.67
CA ARG A 46 -1.12 -11.67 -10.19
C ARG A 46 -1.93 -10.57 -10.88
N SER A 47 -2.16 -10.70 -12.18
CA SER A 47 -3.02 -9.78 -12.94
C SER A 47 -4.46 -9.82 -12.43
N LEU A 48 -4.98 -11.00 -12.14
CA LEU A 48 -6.32 -11.18 -11.55
C LEU A 48 -6.41 -10.51 -10.18
N ASN A 49 -5.40 -10.66 -9.32
CA ASN A 49 -5.34 -9.95 -8.05
C ASN A 49 -5.41 -8.44 -8.25
N GLY A 50 -4.56 -7.88 -9.12
CA GLY A 50 -4.56 -6.43 -9.40
C GLY A 50 -5.87 -5.91 -10.03
N ALA A 51 -6.52 -6.73 -10.85
CA ALA A 51 -7.80 -6.40 -11.47
C ALA A 51 -8.94 -6.35 -10.45
N LEU A 52 -8.97 -7.29 -9.50
CA LEU A 52 -10.05 -7.42 -8.51
C LEU A 52 -9.80 -6.64 -7.22
N ASN A 53 -8.60 -6.13 -6.97
CA ASN A 53 -8.22 -5.54 -5.68
C ASN A 53 -8.32 -4.00 -5.67
N GLY A 54 -9.55 -3.48 -5.52
CA GLY A 54 -9.85 -2.05 -5.32
C GLY A 54 -9.91 -1.62 -3.84
N ASN A 55 -9.71 -2.55 -2.90
CA ASN A 55 -10.11 -2.41 -1.50
C ASN A 55 -9.46 -1.23 -0.78
N ILE A 56 -8.19 -0.94 -1.05
CA ILE A 56 -7.45 0.13 -0.36
C ILE A 56 -8.14 1.49 -0.56
N GLY A 57 -8.62 1.77 -1.78
CA GLY A 57 -9.31 3.03 -2.07
C GLY A 57 -10.68 3.07 -1.36
N VAL A 58 -11.45 2.01 -1.49
CA VAL A 58 -12.83 1.93 -0.95
C VAL A 58 -12.85 1.97 0.58
N ILE A 59 -11.91 1.30 1.26
CA ILE A 59 -11.80 1.32 2.73
C ILE A 59 -11.47 2.73 3.21
N LYS A 60 -10.57 3.47 2.53
CA LYS A 60 -10.28 4.87 2.88
C LYS A 60 -11.50 5.77 2.75
N CYS A 61 -12.31 5.56 1.70
CA CYS A 61 -13.59 6.26 1.55
C CYS A 61 -14.55 5.91 2.69
N MET A 62 -14.67 4.62 3.03
CA MET A 62 -15.55 4.15 4.08
C MET A 62 -15.17 4.71 5.46
N VAL A 63 -13.86 4.73 5.78
CA VAL A 63 -13.33 5.36 7.00
C VAL A 63 -13.68 6.85 7.02
N ALA A 64 -13.52 7.56 5.90
CA ALA A 64 -13.91 8.96 5.79
C ALA A 64 -15.41 9.21 6.00
N GLU A 65 -16.27 8.29 5.55
CA GLU A 65 -17.73 8.39 5.68
C GLU A 65 -18.22 8.16 7.11
N ILE A 66 -17.61 7.23 7.86
CA ILE A 66 -17.98 6.92 9.26
C ILE A 66 -17.33 7.84 10.29
N THR A 67 -16.41 8.71 9.86
CA THR A 67 -15.64 9.59 10.74
C THR A 67 -16.07 11.05 10.65
N ASP A 68 -15.77 11.78 11.71
CA ASP A 68 -16.00 13.21 11.82
C ASP A 68 -14.70 13.96 12.11
N HIS A 69 -14.79 15.29 12.30
CA HIS A 69 -13.59 16.10 12.54
C HIS A 69 -12.89 15.70 13.85
N THR A 70 -13.64 15.18 14.82
CA THR A 70 -13.11 14.82 16.13
C THR A 70 -12.31 13.52 16.12
N ASN A 71 -12.66 12.57 15.24
CA ASN A 71 -12.08 11.22 15.26
C ASN A 71 -11.35 10.80 13.97
N ILE A 72 -11.41 11.57 12.88
CA ILE A 72 -10.81 11.20 11.59
C ILE A 72 -9.31 10.94 11.69
N ALA A 73 -8.57 11.73 12.48
CA ALA A 73 -7.14 11.53 12.67
C ALA A 73 -6.82 10.17 13.31
N HIS A 74 -7.56 9.81 14.36
CA HIS A 74 -7.43 8.51 15.03
C HIS A 74 -7.82 7.35 14.11
N ALA A 75 -8.89 7.51 13.32
CA ALA A 75 -9.34 6.48 12.39
C ALA A 75 -8.33 6.22 11.28
N TYR A 76 -7.75 7.28 10.71
CA TYR A 76 -6.70 7.16 9.68
C TYR A 76 -5.39 6.59 10.24
N ALA A 77 -5.12 6.75 11.54
CA ALA A 77 -3.96 6.13 12.20
C ALA A 77 -4.03 4.60 12.23
N TYR A 78 -5.22 3.98 12.18
CA TYR A 78 -5.36 2.52 12.09
C TYR A 78 -5.00 1.93 10.72
N LEU A 79 -5.03 2.73 9.65
CA LEU A 79 -4.73 2.24 8.30
C LEU A 79 -3.24 1.85 8.15
N PRO A 80 -2.25 2.68 8.55
CA PRO A 80 -0.85 2.27 8.60
C PRO A 80 -0.59 1.05 9.48
N ILE A 81 -1.32 0.89 10.59
CA ILE A 81 -1.15 -0.26 11.51
C ILE A 81 -1.47 -1.57 10.78
N SER A 82 -2.61 -1.63 10.08
CA SER A 82 -2.99 -2.80 9.28
C SER A 82 -1.93 -3.13 8.22
N TRP A 83 -1.40 -2.09 7.56
CA TRP A 83 -0.34 -2.25 6.56
C TRP A 83 0.97 -2.76 7.17
N ALA A 84 1.35 -2.24 8.34
CA ALA A 84 2.56 -2.64 9.04
C ALA A 84 2.46 -4.08 9.57
N THR A 85 1.31 -4.51 10.08
CA THR A 85 1.04 -5.91 10.45
C THR A 85 1.22 -6.84 9.25
N GLY A 86 0.71 -6.45 8.08
CA GLY A 86 0.93 -7.20 6.84
C GLY A 86 2.41 -7.28 6.44
N GLN A 87 3.16 -6.18 6.61
CA GLN A 87 4.61 -6.16 6.37
C GLN A 87 5.40 -7.00 7.37
N ALA A 88 4.94 -7.13 8.62
CA ALA A 88 5.55 -7.99 9.63
C ALA A 88 5.35 -9.47 9.30
N LEU A 89 4.10 -9.86 9.06
CA LEU A 89 3.72 -11.25 8.88
C LEU A 89 4.06 -11.78 7.48
N GLY A 90 3.96 -10.94 6.44
CA GLY A 90 4.13 -11.34 5.04
C GLY A 90 5.48 -11.99 4.73
N PRO A 91 6.62 -11.32 4.95
CA PRO A 91 7.95 -11.90 4.73
C PRO A 91 8.27 -13.06 5.67
N ALA A 92 7.76 -13.04 6.91
CA ALA A 92 7.93 -14.16 7.83
C ALA A 92 7.25 -15.41 7.26
N ILE A 93 5.98 -15.30 6.86
CA ILE A 93 5.23 -16.40 6.26
C ILE A 93 5.89 -16.84 4.94
N GLY A 94 6.23 -15.88 4.08
CA GLY A 94 6.82 -16.14 2.77
C GLY A 94 8.21 -16.79 2.83
N GLY A 95 9.03 -16.40 3.80
CA GLY A 95 10.37 -16.94 4.01
C GLY A 95 10.35 -18.32 4.67
N TYR A 96 9.74 -18.42 5.86
CA TYR A 96 9.75 -19.65 6.67
C TYR A 96 8.95 -20.81 6.07
N PHE A 97 7.84 -20.52 5.37
CA PHE A 97 7.01 -21.56 4.75
C PHE A 97 7.27 -21.74 3.25
N SER A 98 8.34 -21.13 2.71
CA SER A 98 8.82 -21.48 1.38
C SER A 98 9.52 -22.84 1.41
N ARG A 99 9.28 -23.66 0.38
CA ARG A 99 9.86 -25.01 0.22
C ARG A 99 9.71 -25.86 1.50
N PRO A 100 8.48 -26.11 1.97
CA PRO A 100 8.26 -26.78 3.25
C PRO A 100 8.87 -28.19 3.32
N ALA A 101 9.00 -28.89 2.18
CA ALA A 101 9.65 -30.21 2.12
C ALA A 101 11.17 -30.16 2.40
N GLU A 102 11.84 -29.03 2.09
CA GLU A 102 13.25 -28.79 2.41
C GLU A 102 13.42 -28.23 3.83
N GLN A 103 12.53 -27.33 4.24
CA GLN A 103 12.62 -26.61 5.51
C GLN A 103 12.15 -27.45 6.72
N PHE A 104 11.16 -28.34 6.53
CA PHE A 104 10.58 -29.20 7.56
C PHE A 104 10.48 -30.66 7.03
N PRO A 105 11.62 -31.34 6.86
CA PRO A 105 11.66 -32.67 6.26
C PRO A 105 10.87 -33.71 7.07
N ASP A 106 10.81 -33.57 8.40
CA ASP A 106 10.10 -34.51 9.28
C ASP A 106 8.58 -34.49 9.06
N VAL A 107 8.00 -33.35 8.66
CA VAL A 107 6.55 -33.17 8.50
C VAL A 107 6.12 -33.24 7.04
N PHE A 108 6.89 -32.63 6.13
CA PHE A 108 6.53 -32.48 4.72
C PHE A 108 7.45 -33.22 3.75
N GLY A 109 8.51 -33.88 4.24
CA GLY A 109 9.51 -34.56 3.40
C GLY A 109 8.97 -35.71 2.55
N ASN A 110 7.87 -36.36 2.98
CA ASN A 110 7.22 -37.42 2.21
C ASN A 110 6.02 -36.94 1.38
N ASN A 111 5.65 -35.66 1.47
CA ASN A 111 4.47 -35.13 0.79
C ASN A 111 4.82 -34.70 -0.65
N GLU A 112 4.39 -35.48 -1.64
CA GLU A 112 4.63 -35.18 -3.05
C GLU A 112 4.01 -33.85 -3.50
N PHE A 113 2.85 -33.46 -2.95
CA PHE A 113 2.21 -32.21 -3.29
C PHE A 113 3.06 -31.01 -2.88
N MET A 114 3.66 -31.04 -1.69
CA MET A 114 4.51 -29.96 -1.18
C MET A 114 5.84 -29.85 -1.92
N LYS A 115 6.38 -30.97 -2.41
CA LYS A 115 7.53 -30.97 -3.34
C LYS A 115 7.14 -30.37 -4.69
N LYS A 116 5.96 -30.72 -5.19
CA LYS A 116 5.44 -30.29 -6.49
C LYS A 116 4.99 -28.82 -6.52
N TYR A 117 4.63 -28.26 -5.36
CA TYR A 117 4.21 -26.87 -5.18
C TYR A 117 4.95 -26.21 -4.00
N PRO A 118 6.22 -25.81 -4.18
CA PRO A 118 7.08 -25.33 -3.08
C PRO A 118 6.60 -24.04 -2.42
N TYR A 119 5.71 -23.26 -3.08
CA TYR A 119 5.20 -21.99 -2.57
C TYR A 119 3.72 -22.05 -2.15
N PHE A 120 3.06 -23.20 -2.29
CA PHE A 120 1.64 -23.32 -1.98
C PHE A 120 1.36 -22.97 -0.51
N LEU A 121 2.12 -23.54 0.43
CA LEU A 121 1.93 -23.32 1.86
C LEU A 121 2.09 -21.84 2.26
N ALA A 122 3.14 -21.20 1.75
CA ALA A 122 3.38 -19.78 1.95
C ALA A 122 2.24 -18.89 1.39
N CYS A 123 1.56 -19.32 0.33
CA CYS A 123 0.44 -18.59 -0.28
C CYS A 123 -0.92 -18.94 0.36
N SER A 124 -1.10 -20.18 0.83
CA SER A 124 -2.36 -20.64 1.41
C SER A 124 -2.65 -19.96 2.75
N ILE A 125 -1.62 -19.65 3.55
CA ILE A 125 -1.78 -18.95 4.83
C ILE A 125 -2.45 -17.56 4.65
N PRO A 126 -1.90 -16.62 3.85
CA PRO A 126 -2.55 -15.33 3.63
C PRO A 126 -3.85 -15.44 2.82
N ALA A 127 -4.01 -16.46 1.96
CA ALA A 127 -5.26 -16.72 1.26
C ALA A 127 -6.38 -17.10 2.24
N THR A 128 -6.13 -18.04 3.16
CA THR A 128 -7.09 -18.44 4.20
C THR A 128 -7.41 -17.28 5.13
N PHE A 129 -6.41 -16.47 5.53
CA PHE A 129 -6.66 -15.25 6.29
C PHE A 129 -7.59 -14.28 5.55
N SER A 130 -7.43 -14.13 4.23
CA SER A 130 -8.29 -13.29 3.39
C SER A 130 -9.71 -13.85 3.27
N VAL A 131 -9.89 -15.18 3.27
CA VAL A 131 -11.21 -15.84 3.33
C VAL A 131 -11.89 -15.58 4.68
N LEU A 132 -11.15 -15.68 5.78
CA LEU A 132 -11.68 -15.35 7.10
C LEU A 132 -12.09 -13.87 7.18
N ALA A 133 -11.25 -12.96 6.66
CA ALA A 133 -11.59 -11.54 6.57
C ALA A 133 -12.83 -11.30 5.69
N TRP A 134 -12.99 -12.06 4.60
CA TRP A 134 -14.19 -12.03 3.76
C TRP A 134 -15.43 -12.45 4.54
N LEU A 135 -15.37 -13.53 5.33
CA LEU A 135 -16.48 -13.99 6.18
C LEU A 135 -16.83 -12.97 7.28
N VAL A 136 -15.82 -12.42 7.96
CA VAL A 136 -16.02 -11.37 8.97
C VAL A 136 -16.65 -10.12 8.32
N THR A 137 -16.18 -9.73 7.14
CA THR A 137 -16.74 -8.59 6.39
C THR A 137 -18.18 -8.86 5.98
N LEU A 138 -18.49 -10.07 5.54
CA LEU A 138 -19.84 -10.48 5.16
C LEU A 138 -20.82 -10.34 6.33
N MET A 139 -20.42 -10.82 7.52
CA MET A 139 -21.28 -10.85 8.71
C MET A 139 -21.35 -9.51 9.46
N PHE A 140 -20.23 -8.81 9.64
CA PHE A 140 -20.13 -7.68 10.57
C PHE A 140 -20.04 -6.31 9.90
N LEU A 141 -19.50 -6.22 8.68
CA LEU A 141 -19.37 -4.92 8.02
C LEU A 141 -20.74 -4.41 7.59
N LYS A 142 -21.13 -3.24 8.08
CA LYS A 142 -22.36 -2.54 7.65
C LYS A 142 -22.06 -1.64 6.46
N GLU A 143 -23.03 -1.49 5.56
CA GLU A 143 -22.91 -0.58 4.43
C GLU A 143 -22.95 0.88 4.92
N THR A 144 -22.09 1.73 4.35
CA THR A 144 -22.01 3.16 4.71
C THR A 144 -22.63 4.06 3.65
N ASN A 145 -22.78 3.57 2.41
CA ASN A 145 -23.41 4.36 1.35
C ASN A 145 -24.94 4.32 1.48
N ALA A 146 -25.54 5.48 1.76
CA ALA A 146 -26.99 5.68 1.88
C ALA A 146 -27.78 5.38 0.59
N THR A 147 -27.11 5.34 -0.56
CA THR A 147 -27.71 5.07 -1.89
C THR A 147 -27.60 3.61 -2.31
N SER A 148 -27.17 2.72 -1.40
CA SER A 148 -27.03 1.30 -1.70
C SER A 148 -28.36 0.71 -2.16
N VAL A 149 -28.50 0.51 -3.47
CA VAL A 149 -29.53 -0.36 -4.04
C VAL A 149 -29.28 -1.73 -3.43
N ALA A 150 -30.24 -2.23 -2.64
CA ALA A 150 -30.13 -3.56 -2.07
C ALA A 150 -29.89 -4.56 -3.21
N VAL A 151 -28.91 -5.45 -3.06
CA VAL A 151 -28.57 -6.45 -4.09
C VAL A 151 -29.79 -7.31 -4.45
N SER A 152 -30.76 -7.43 -3.54
CA SER A 152 -32.08 -8.03 -3.77
C SER A 152 -32.90 -7.33 -4.86
N ASP A 153 -32.78 -6.00 -5.02
CA ASP A 153 -33.54 -5.22 -5.99
C ASP A 153 -32.93 -5.31 -7.39
N LEU A 154 -31.61 -5.52 -7.50
CA LEU A 154 -30.95 -5.82 -8.78
C LEU A 154 -31.37 -7.18 -9.33
N TRP A 155 -31.52 -8.18 -8.47
CA TRP A 155 -32.04 -9.50 -8.85
C TRP A 155 -33.54 -9.49 -9.17
N LYS A 156 -34.35 -8.67 -8.49
CA LYS A 156 -35.77 -8.49 -8.83
C LYS A 156 -35.97 -7.78 -10.18
N LYS A 157 -35.15 -6.77 -10.49
CA LYS A 157 -35.27 -6.01 -11.75
C LYS A 157 -34.88 -6.83 -12.99
N SER A 158 -33.95 -7.78 -12.83
CA SER A 158 -33.61 -8.74 -13.90
C SER A 158 -34.73 -9.75 -14.18
N LYS A 159 -35.68 -9.95 -13.25
CA LYS A 159 -36.83 -10.85 -13.44
C LYS A 159 -38.11 -10.16 -13.91
N SER A 160 -38.19 -8.82 -13.89
CA SER A 160 -39.41 -8.08 -14.27
C SER A 160 -39.33 -7.40 -15.64
N THR A 161 -38.42 -7.82 -16.53
CA THR A 161 -38.28 -7.23 -17.88
C THR A 161 -38.91 -8.10 -18.99
N GLU A 162 -39.77 -9.06 -18.61
CA GLU A 162 -40.68 -9.75 -19.53
C GLU A 162 -42.08 -9.64 -18.95
N ASP A 163 -42.83 -8.61 -19.36
CA ASP A 163 -44.28 -8.63 -19.64
C ASP A 163 -44.93 -7.22 -19.61
N LEU A 164 -45.18 -6.70 -20.84
CA LEU A 164 -46.37 -5.92 -21.28
C LEU A 164 -46.54 -4.44 -20.83
N PRO A 165 -47.46 -3.65 -21.43
CA PRO A 165 -47.30 -2.96 -22.71
C PRO A 165 -47.48 -1.43 -22.63
N ARG A 166 -47.20 -0.72 -23.74
CA ARG A 166 -47.41 0.72 -23.93
C ARG A 166 -48.91 1.09 -23.92
N THR A 167 -49.36 1.90 -22.96
CA THR A 167 -50.49 2.84 -23.15
C THR A 167 -50.42 4.00 -22.16
N ALA A 168 -50.80 5.17 -22.65
CA ALA A 168 -50.77 6.45 -21.96
C ALA A 168 -51.88 6.61 -20.92
N SER A 169 -51.63 7.36 -19.84
CA SER A 169 -52.52 8.41 -19.32
C SER A 169 -51.94 9.08 -18.07
N SER A 170 -52.14 10.39 -18.02
CA SER A 170 -51.84 11.34 -16.94
C SER A 170 -52.63 11.05 -15.66
N SER A 171 -52.05 11.26 -14.49
CA SER A 171 -52.44 12.32 -13.53
C SER A 171 -51.83 12.10 -12.13
N SER A 172 -51.05 13.10 -11.71
CA SER A 172 -50.86 13.65 -10.35
C SER A 172 -51.21 12.81 -9.12
N VAL A 173 -50.19 12.43 -8.35
CA VAL A 173 -50.20 12.59 -6.88
C VAL A 173 -48.83 13.12 -6.45
N SER A 174 -48.82 14.39 -6.03
CA SER A 174 -47.72 15.06 -5.37
C SER A 174 -47.53 14.52 -3.96
N SER A 175 -46.47 13.74 -3.74
CA SER A 175 -45.89 13.57 -2.41
C SER A 175 -44.61 14.39 -2.33
N ILE A 176 -44.68 15.45 -1.50
CA ILE A 176 -43.54 16.23 -1.06
C ILE A 176 -42.70 15.31 -0.18
N THR A 177 -41.82 14.54 -0.81
CA THR A 177 -40.67 13.97 -0.11
C THR A 177 -39.54 14.96 -0.33
N THR A 178 -39.21 15.71 0.73
CA THR A 178 -38.00 16.51 0.82
C THR A 178 -36.81 15.61 0.51
N LYS A 179 -36.40 15.58 -0.76
CA LYS A 179 -35.13 15.00 -1.19
C LYS A 179 -34.06 15.78 -0.46
N ALA A 180 -33.49 15.20 0.59
CA ALA A 180 -32.21 15.65 1.11
C ALA A 180 -31.27 15.70 -0.09
N SER A 181 -30.90 16.91 -0.51
CA SER A 181 -30.04 17.16 -1.65
C SER A 181 -28.69 16.53 -1.35
N THR A 182 -28.46 15.32 -1.88
CA THR A 182 -27.11 14.79 -1.99
C THR A 182 -26.32 15.77 -2.86
N PRO A 183 -25.19 16.31 -2.38
CA PRO A 183 -24.40 17.24 -3.18
C PRO A 183 -23.99 16.52 -4.47
N GLU A 184 -24.29 17.13 -5.62
CA GLU A 184 -23.91 16.58 -6.92
C GLU A 184 -22.41 16.24 -6.92
N PRO A 185 -22.02 15.09 -7.48
CA PRO A 185 -20.61 14.69 -7.53
C PRO A 185 -19.83 15.76 -8.32
N MET A 186 -18.96 16.49 -7.61
CA MET A 186 -18.16 17.55 -8.22
C MET A 186 -17.36 16.99 -9.41
N PRO A 187 -17.32 17.70 -10.55
CA PRO A 187 -16.56 17.26 -11.71
C PRO A 187 -15.08 17.10 -11.33
N MET A 188 -14.42 16.06 -11.85
CA MET A 188 -13.01 15.73 -11.53
C MET A 188 -12.03 16.91 -11.65
N ARG A 189 -12.33 17.88 -12.54
CA ARG A 189 -11.54 19.10 -12.71
C ARG A 189 -11.63 20.05 -11.51
N ALA A 190 -12.77 20.11 -10.82
CA ALA A 190 -12.96 20.92 -9.62
C ALA A 190 -12.26 20.33 -8.39
N ILE A 191 -11.89 19.05 -8.43
CA ILE A 191 -11.19 18.34 -7.34
C ILE A 191 -9.67 18.57 -7.41
N LEU A 192 -9.15 18.97 -8.58
CA LEU A 192 -7.73 19.27 -8.84
C LEU A 192 -7.33 20.65 -8.28
N THR A 193 -7.57 20.85 -6.99
CA THR A 193 -7.10 22.05 -6.28
C THR A 193 -5.60 21.93 -6.00
N LYS A 194 -4.94 23.09 -5.81
CA LYS A 194 -3.50 23.13 -5.49
C LYS A 194 -3.13 22.26 -4.26
N PRO A 195 -3.87 22.28 -3.13
CA PRO A 195 -3.60 21.39 -2.00
C PRO A 195 -3.67 19.90 -2.36
N VAL A 196 -4.68 19.50 -3.14
CA VAL A 196 -4.86 18.10 -3.56
C VAL A 196 -3.71 17.64 -4.43
N ILE A 197 -3.29 18.47 -5.39
CA ILE A 197 -2.17 18.16 -6.29
C ILE A 197 -0.87 18.02 -5.49
N ILE A 198 -0.56 18.98 -4.60
CA ILE A 198 0.66 18.93 -3.78
C ILE A 198 0.69 17.67 -2.92
N ALA A 199 -0.40 17.33 -2.25
CA ALA A 199 -0.49 16.14 -1.41
C ALA A 199 -0.38 14.84 -2.23
N ALA A 200 -1.04 14.77 -3.40
CA ALA A 200 -1.00 13.61 -4.28
C ALA A 200 0.39 13.37 -4.90
N VAL A 201 1.07 14.44 -5.32
CA VAL A 201 2.44 14.37 -5.85
C VAL A 201 3.41 13.91 -4.75
N ASN A 202 3.32 14.47 -3.54
CA ASN A 202 4.11 14.02 -2.40
C ASN A 202 3.89 12.54 -2.07
N TYR A 203 2.64 12.06 -2.12
CA TYR A 203 2.35 10.64 -1.91
C TYR A 203 2.97 9.76 -3.00
N ALA A 204 2.93 10.19 -4.25
CA ALA A 204 3.55 9.48 -5.37
C ALA A 204 5.08 9.39 -5.22
N PHE A 205 5.76 10.49 -4.89
CA PHE A 205 7.22 10.51 -4.66
C PHE A 205 7.63 9.68 -3.44
N LEU A 206 6.89 9.75 -2.33
CA LEU A 206 7.11 8.87 -1.19
C LEU A 206 7.03 7.40 -1.59
N ALA A 207 6.00 7.03 -2.36
CA ALA A 207 5.83 5.67 -2.84
C ALA A 207 6.95 5.24 -3.80
N LEU A 208 7.48 6.16 -4.62
CA LEU A 208 8.62 5.90 -5.48
C LEU A 208 9.86 5.55 -4.64
N VAL A 209 10.23 6.41 -3.68
CA VAL A 209 11.39 6.19 -2.80
C VAL A 209 11.26 4.87 -2.04
N ASP A 210 10.12 4.64 -1.36
CA ASP A 210 9.88 3.42 -0.58
C ASP A 210 9.93 2.15 -1.45
N MET A 211 9.38 2.19 -2.66
CA MET A 211 9.40 1.01 -3.54
C MET A 211 10.76 0.73 -4.16
N THR A 212 11.52 1.75 -4.53
CA THR A 212 12.90 1.54 -4.99
C THR A 212 13.75 0.89 -3.91
N LEU A 213 13.61 1.35 -2.66
CA LEU A 213 14.27 0.75 -1.50
C LEU A 213 13.88 -0.72 -1.33
N ARG A 214 12.56 -1.01 -1.30
CA ARG A 214 12.03 -2.36 -1.10
C ARG A 214 12.39 -3.33 -2.22
N ALA A 215 12.59 -2.84 -3.44
CA ALA A 215 13.02 -3.63 -4.57
C ALA A 215 14.52 -3.97 -4.48
N VAL A 216 15.36 -2.97 -4.18
CA VAL A 216 16.82 -3.13 -4.15
C VAL A 216 17.29 -3.92 -2.93
N GLN A 217 16.63 -3.78 -1.78
CA GLN A 217 17.11 -4.39 -0.54
C GLN A 217 17.26 -5.93 -0.64
N PRO A 218 16.26 -6.72 -1.05
CA PRO A 218 16.44 -8.17 -1.18
C PRO A 218 17.46 -8.55 -2.25
N VAL A 219 17.51 -7.80 -3.36
CA VAL A 219 18.45 -8.02 -4.46
C VAL A 219 19.89 -7.79 -3.98
N PHE A 220 20.15 -6.73 -3.23
CA PHE A 220 21.44 -6.47 -2.60
C PHE A 220 21.83 -7.59 -1.62
N LEU A 221 20.90 -7.99 -0.74
CA LEU A 221 21.18 -9.02 0.26
C LEU A 221 21.49 -10.39 -0.39
N SER A 222 20.90 -10.72 -1.54
CA SER A 222 21.15 -11.98 -2.25
C SER A 222 22.34 -11.94 -3.21
N THR A 223 22.68 -10.78 -3.77
CA THR A 223 23.77 -10.61 -4.75
C THR A 223 25.13 -10.98 -4.12
N PRO A 224 26.03 -11.71 -4.80
CA PRO A 224 27.36 -12.04 -4.28
C PRO A 224 28.17 -10.82 -3.81
N ILE A 225 29.05 -11.02 -2.82
CA ILE A 225 29.87 -9.96 -2.21
C ILE A 225 30.78 -9.27 -3.24
N GLU A 226 31.33 -10.06 -4.17
CA GLU A 226 32.18 -9.58 -5.26
C GLU A 226 31.43 -8.64 -6.21
N LEU A 227 30.13 -8.86 -6.41
CA LEU A 227 29.28 -8.05 -7.29
C LEU A 227 28.62 -6.86 -6.58
N GLY A 228 28.92 -6.62 -5.31
CA GLY A 228 28.40 -5.46 -4.56
C GLY A 228 27.27 -5.78 -3.59
N GLY A 229 26.94 -7.06 -3.34
CA GLY A 229 25.91 -7.48 -2.37
C GLY A 229 26.46 -8.16 -1.11
N LEU A 230 25.66 -9.06 -0.51
CA LEU A 230 26.05 -9.85 0.68
C LEU A 230 26.01 -11.38 0.50
N GLY A 231 25.45 -11.90 -0.60
CA GLY A 231 25.40 -13.33 -0.90
C GLY A 231 24.61 -14.17 0.11
N LEU A 232 23.59 -13.58 0.76
CA LEU A 232 22.85 -14.25 1.82
C LEU A 232 21.84 -15.27 1.28
N PRO A 233 21.66 -16.42 1.95
CA PRO A 233 20.61 -17.36 1.62
C PRO A 233 19.20 -16.80 1.94
N PRO A 234 18.14 -17.27 1.25
CA PRO A 234 16.78 -16.72 1.37
C PRO A 234 16.23 -16.67 2.80
N TYR A 235 16.52 -17.65 3.66
CA TYR A 235 16.03 -17.66 5.04
C TYR A 235 16.64 -16.52 5.89
N LYS A 236 17.91 -16.12 5.65
CA LYS A 236 18.54 -14.98 6.34
C LYS A 236 17.93 -13.67 5.87
N ILE A 237 17.66 -13.55 4.57
CA ILE A 237 16.94 -12.40 3.99
C ILE A 237 15.54 -12.30 4.63
N GLY A 238 14.83 -13.43 4.70
CA GLY A 238 13.54 -13.54 5.39
C GLY A 238 13.59 -13.01 6.83
N ARG A 239 14.58 -13.45 7.63
CA ARG A 239 14.78 -12.96 9.01
C ARG A 239 14.98 -11.44 9.09
N VAL A 240 15.78 -10.85 8.21
CA VAL A 240 16.01 -9.39 8.16
C VAL A 240 14.71 -8.65 7.85
N LEU A 241 13.97 -9.10 6.83
CA LEU A 241 12.71 -8.48 6.43
C LEU A 241 11.61 -8.66 7.49
N SER A 242 11.58 -9.81 8.20
CA SER A 242 10.68 -10.04 9.32
C SER A 242 10.99 -9.12 10.49
N PHE A 243 12.27 -8.95 10.84
CA PHE A 243 12.71 -8.01 11.88
C PHE A 243 12.25 -6.59 11.52
N TYR A 244 12.52 -6.15 10.30
CA TYR A 244 12.02 -4.87 9.80
C TYR A 244 10.50 -4.72 9.97
N GLY A 245 9.72 -5.70 9.53
CA GLY A 245 8.26 -5.59 9.56
C GLY A 245 7.69 -5.55 10.99
N VAL A 246 8.21 -6.39 11.91
CA VAL A 246 7.79 -6.38 13.33
C VAL A 246 8.10 -5.04 13.98
N PHE A 247 9.33 -4.55 13.87
CA PHE A 247 9.73 -3.28 14.48
C PHE A 247 9.04 -2.08 13.82
N ASN A 248 8.83 -2.11 12.50
CA ASN A 248 8.05 -1.10 11.80
C ASN A 248 6.61 -1.02 12.34
N GLY A 249 5.96 -2.17 12.55
CA GLY A 249 4.63 -2.24 13.14
C GLY A 249 4.58 -1.68 14.56
N LEU A 250 5.48 -2.12 15.43
CA LEU A 250 5.55 -1.64 16.81
C LEU A 250 5.80 -0.13 16.87
N PHE A 251 6.74 0.38 16.08
CA PHE A 251 7.08 1.81 16.08
C PHE A 251 5.95 2.65 15.49
N GLN A 252 5.26 2.17 14.45
CA GLN A 252 4.05 2.82 13.93
C GLN A 252 2.94 2.91 14.99
N ILE A 253 2.64 1.81 15.68
CA ILE A 253 1.57 1.78 16.68
C ILE A 253 1.88 2.70 17.87
N PHE A 254 3.10 2.64 18.42
CA PHE A 254 3.42 3.29 19.69
C PHE A 254 4.04 4.68 19.56
N LEU A 255 4.76 4.96 18.46
CA LEU A 255 5.56 6.18 18.34
C LEU A 255 5.01 7.18 17.34
N PHE A 256 4.29 6.76 16.29
CA PHE A 256 3.84 7.67 15.23
C PHE A 256 3.04 8.87 15.78
N ALA A 257 1.96 8.62 16.54
CA ALA A 257 1.11 9.68 17.07
C ALA A 257 1.91 10.65 17.96
N ARG A 258 2.69 10.11 18.92
CA ARG A 258 3.52 10.90 19.83
C ARG A 258 4.55 11.77 19.12
N ILE A 259 5.20 11.22 18.10
CA ILE A 259 6.20 11.94 17.30
C ILE A 259 5.51 13.01 16.45
N ASN A 260 4.37 12.69 15.83
CA ASN A 260 3.62 13.61 14.99
C ASN A 260 3.06 14.80 15.77
N GLU A 261 2.51 14.57 16.97
CA GLU A 261 2.03 15.63 17.86
C GLU A 261 3.18 16.51 18.38
N ARG A 262 4.33 15.92 18.71
CA ARG A 262 5.47 16.67 19.27
C ARG A 262 6.22 17.51 18.23
N PHE A 263 6.44 16.97 17.04
CA PHE A 263 7.29 17.61 16.03
C PHE A 263 6.51 18.23 14.86
N GLY A 264 5.24 17.88 14.71
CA GLY A 264 4.37 18.34 13.62
C GLY A 264 4.55 17.56 12.32
N THR A 265 3.48 17.53 11.51
CA THR A 265 3.34 16.68 10.32
C THR A 265 4.42 16.92 9.26
N LYS A 266 4.77 18.18 8.95
CA LYS A 266 5.79 18.49 7.92
C LYS A 266 7.17 17.97 8.31
N LYS A 267 7.61 18.22 9.55
CA LYS A 267 8.96 17.83 10.01
C LYS A 267 9.12 16.32 10.02
N VAL A 268 8.12 15.60 10.53
CA VAL A 268 8.14 14.13 10.54
C VAL A 268 8.18 13.58 9.12
N TYR A 269 7.39 14.15 8.20
CA TYR A 269 7.40 13.75 6.80
C TYR A 269 8.77 13.94 6.12
N VAL A 270 9.38 15.13 6.29
CA VAL A 270 10.68 15.48 5.71
C VAL A 270 11.81 14.64 6.30
N VAL A 271 11.85 14.46 7.62
CA VAL A 271 12.84 13.60 8.28
C VAL A 271 12.72 12.15 7.81
N GLY A 272 11.49 11.65 7.64
CA GLY A 272 11.26 10.31 7.11
C GLY A 272 11.76 10.13 5.67
N ILE A 273 11.57 11.11 4.79
CA ILE A 273 12.15 11.06 3.44
C ILE A 273 13.68 11.15 3.52
N ALA A 274 14.22 12.07 4.31
CA ALA A 274 15.65 12.29 4.45
C ALA A 274 16.40 11.07 5.01
N SER A 275 15.77 10.27 5.87
CA SER A 275 16.38 9.03 6.37
C SER A 275 16.72 8.04 5.25
N SER A 276 15.99 8.10 4.12
CA SER A 276 16.25 7.27 2.94
C SER A 276 17.63 7.54 2.33
N LEU A 277 18.16 8.77 2.44
CA LEU A 277 19.54 9.07 1.99
C LEU A 277 20.56 8.27 2.79
N ILE A 278 20.37 8.19 4.11
CA ILE A 278 21.22 7.40 5.00
C ILE A 278 21.12 5.93 4.61
N VAL A 279 19.91 5.44 4.39
CA VAL A 279 19.68 4.04 4.01
C VAL A 279 20.36 3.69 2.68
N PHE A 280 20.28 4.57 1.67
CA PHE A 280 20.94 4.35 0.39
C PHE A 280 22.46 4.43 0.48
N ALA A 281 22.99 5.37 1.27
CA ALA A 281 24.43 5.50 1.53
C ALA A 281 25.00 4.29 2.27
N PHE A 282 24.19 3.59 3.07
CA PHE A 282 24.66 2.42 3.82
C PHE A 282 24.81 1.16 2.97
N PHE A 283 24.17 1.04 1.80
CA PHE A 283 24.40 -0.12 0.92
C PHE A 283 25.88 -0.31 0.51
N PRO A 284 26.57 0.70 -0.07
CA PRO A 284 27.98 0.57 -0.39
C PRO A 284 28.84 0.35 0.86
N VAL A 285 28.54 1.04 1.97
CA VAL A 285 29.28 0.88 3.24
C VAL A 285 29.21 -0.57 3.74
N ILE A 286 28.02 -1.18 3.74
CA ILE A 286 27.82 -2.57 4.15
C ILE A 286 28.62 -3.53 3.26
N ASN A 287 28.61 -3.33 1.95
CA ASN A 287 29.38 -4.17 1.03
C ASN A 287 30.90 -4.00 1.21
N LEU A 288 31.39 -2.77 1.41
CA LEU A 288 32.81 -2.50 1.69
C LEU A 288 33.27 -3.18 2.99
N LEU A 289 32.46 -3.12 4.05
CA LEU A 289 32.73 -3.82 5.31
C LEU A 289 32.76 -5.34 5.12
N ALA A 290 31.86 -5.89 4.29
CA ALA A 290 31.82 -7.32 4.00
C ALA A 290 33.03 -7.78 3.17
N ARG A 291 33.48 -6.96 2.21
CA ARG A 291 34.71 -7.22 1.43
C ARG A 291 35.96 -7.17 2.31
N ALA A 292 36.08 -6.18 3.18
CA ALA A 292 37.21 -6.05 4.11
C ALA A 292 37.25 -7.19 5.15
N GLY A 293 36.08 -7.66 5.57
CA GLY A 293 35.94 -8.70 6.59
C GLY A 293 35.89 -10.14 6.07
N ASN A 294 36.10 -10.39 4.77
CA ASN A 294 35.93 -11.69 4.11
C ASN A 294 34.57 -12.35 4.39
N GLY A 295 33.50 -11.55 4.49
CA GLY A 295 32.13 -12.05 4.72
C GLY A 295 31.30 -11.26 5.74
N PRO A 296 30.08 -11.73 6.03
CA PRO A 296 29.15 -11.07 6.96
C PRO A 296 29.56 -11.32 8.42
N ASN A 297 30.51 -10.51 8.90
CA ASN A 297 30.96 -10.47 10.30
C ASN A 297 29.98 -9.67 11.19
N PRO A 298 30.18 -9.61 12.53
CA PRO A 298 29.30 -8.85 13.43
C PRO A 298 29.16 -7.36 13.09
N ILE A 299 30.21 -6.74 12.53
CA ILE A 299 30.19 -5.32 12.13
C ILE A 299 29.26 -5.11 10.93
N VAL A 300 29.30 -6.02 9.95
CA VAL A 300 28.36 -6.03 8.81
C VAL A 300 26.92 -6.16 9.31
N TRP A 301 26.66 -7.06 10.27
CA TRP A 301 25.33 -7.22 10.86
C TRP A 301 24.87 -5.99 11.65
N ALA A 302 25.77 -5.30 12.35
CA ALA A 302 25.47 -4.03 13.01
C ALA A 302 25.08 -2.96 11.99
N ALA A 303 25.80 -2.87 10.86
CA ALA A 303 25.50 -1.93 9.78
C ALA A 303 24.16 -2.25 9.08
N VAL A 304 23.86 -3.53 8.81
CA VAL A 304 22.56 -3.97 8.30
C VAL A 304 21.44 -3.64 9.29
N GLY A 305 21.64 -3.89 10.59
CA GLY A 305 20.69 -3.56 11.64
C GLY A 305 20.40 -2.05 11.70
N PHE A 306 21.45 -1.23 11.65
CA PHE A 306 21.31 0.22 11.59
C PHE A 306 20.54 0.68 10.34
N GLN A 307 20.88 0.14 9.17
CA GLN A 307 20.19 0.43 7.91
C GLN A 307 18.69 0.09 8.01
N VAL A 308 18.35 -1.06 8.59
CA VAL A 308 16.96 -1.50 8.80
C VAL A 308 16.22 -0.59 9.78
N ILE A 309 16.86 -0.12 10.84
CA ILE A 309 16.24 0.83 11.78
C ILE A 309 15.97 2.16 11.08
N MET A 310 16.92 2.66 10.29
CA MET A 310 16.77 3.90 9.53
C MET A 310 15.68 3.80 8.46
N SER A 311 15.46 2.61 7.88
CA SER A 311 14.38 2.39 6.92
C SER A 311 12.99 2.32 7.56
N ILE A 312 12.87 2.14 8.88
CA ILE A 312 11.57 2.23 9.56
C ILE A 312 11.05 3.67 9.53
N ILE A 313 11.94 4.66 9.69
CA ILE A 313 11.58 6.09 9.79
C ILE A 313 10.80 6.58 8.56
N ILE A 314 11.12 6.08 7.36
CA ILE A 314 10.39 6.43 6.13
C ILE A 314 8.90 6.10 6.20
N ASN A 315 8.51 5.08 6.98
CA ASN A 315 7.12 4.65 7.04
C ASN A 315 6.25 5.68 7.78
N PHE A 316 6.81 6.49 8.69
CA PHE A 316 6.06 7.56 9.34
C PHE A 316 5.56 8.60 8.34
N SER A 317 6.27 8.80 7.23
CA SER A 317 5.84 9.68 6.14
C SER A 317 4.52 9.23 5.50
N TYR A 318 4.16 7.95 5.53
CA TYR A 318 2.86 7.48 5.04
C TYR A 318 1.70 7.97 5.93
N GLY A 319 1.89 7.99 7.25
CA GLY A 319 0.89 8.56 8.17
C GLY A 319 0.70 10.06 7.94
N CYS A 320 1.81 10.80 7.81
CA CYS A 320 1.79 12.23 7.52
C CYS A 320 1.14 12.56 6.18
N VAL A 321 1.44 11.83 5.11
CA VAL A 321 0.85 12.10 3.79
C VAL A 321 -0.65 11.80 3.76
N PHE A 322 -1.13 10.81 4.52
CA PHE A 322 -2.57 10.58 4.66
C PHE A 322 -3.28 11.72 5.37
N ILE A 323 -2.66 12.34 6.38
CA ILE A 323 -3.18 13.55 7.02
C ILE A 323 -3.29 14.70 6.00
N TYR A 324 -2.24 14.93 5.20
CA TYR A 324 -2.27 15.96 4.15
C TYR A 324 -3.32 15.69 3.07
N ILE A 325 -3.44 14.44 2.59
CA ILE A 325 -4.47 14.04 1.63
C ILE A 325 -5.86 14.29 2.21
N ALA A 326 -6.11 13.90 3.44
CA ALA A 326 -7.39 14.11 4.11
C ALA A 326 -7.73 15.59 4.28
N ALA A 327 -6.74 16.41 4.65
CA ALA A 327 -6.92 17.85 4.84
C ALA A 327 -7.01 18.64 3.52
N SER A 328 -6.46 18.11 2.43
CA SER A 328 -6.51 18.76 1.12
C SER A 328 -7.89 18.71 0.46
N ALA A 329 -8.74 17.76 0.86
CA ALA A 329 -10.05 17.57 0.27
C ALA A 329 -10.96 18.78 0.56
N PRO A 330 -11.56 19.43 -0.47
CA PRO A 330 -12.43 20.59 -0.26
C PRO A 330 -13.62 20.29 0.65
N ASN A 331 -14.28 19.15 0.42
CA ASN A 331 -15.45 18.68 1.15
C ASN A 331 -15.32 17.17 1.46
N LYS A 332 -15.98 16.69 2.53
CA LYS A 332 -16.01 15.26 2.89
C LYS A 332 -16.48 14.36 1.74
N SER A 333 -17.44 14.81 0.94
CA SER A 333 -17.97 14.10 -0.23
C SER A 333 -16.92 13.87 -1.34
N THR A 334 -15.84 14.66 -1.38
CA THR A 334 -14.77 14.52 -2.37
C THR A 334 -13.55 13.75 -1.90
N LEU A 335 -13.49 13.42 -0.61
CA LEU A 335 -12.34 12.76 0.01
C LEU A 335 -12.05 11.39 -0.64
N GLY A 336 -13.09 10.67 -1.08
CA GLY A 336 -12.93 9.42 -1.83
C GLY A 336 -12.29 9.60 -3.20
N ALA A 337 -12.72 10.63 -3.95
CA ALA A 337 -12.15 10.96 -5.26
C ALA A 337 -10.69 11.45 -5.15
N VAL A 338 -10.39 12.27 -4.14
CA VAL A 338 -9.02 12.72 -3.83
C VAL A 338 -8.11 11.53 -3.50
N ASN A 339 -8.55 10.62 -2.63
CA ASN A 339 -7.80 9.41 -2.31
C ASN A 339 -7.61 8.52 -3.56
N GLY A 340 -8.65 8.36 -4.38
CA GLY A 340 -8.58 7.60 -5.63
C GLY A 340 -7.55 8.19 -6.60
N LEU A 341 -7.57 9.51 -6.79
CA LEU A 341 -6.60 10.23 -7.64
C LEU A 341 -5.17 10.05 -7.14
N ALA A 342 -4.94 10.29 -5.85
CA ALA A 342 -3.61 10.15 -5.24
C ALA A 342 -3.11 8.70 -5.32
N GLN A 343 -4.01 7.73 -5.12
CA GLN A 343 -3.69 6.31 -5.22
C GLN A 343 -3.32 5.89 -6.65
N VAL A 344 -3.86 6.53 -7.70
CA VAL A 344 -3.42 6.30 -9.08
C VAL A 344 -1.98 6.73 -9.28
N GLY A 345 -1.61 7.93 -8.83
CA GLY A 345 -0.22 8.41 -8.90
C GLY A 345 0.74 7.46 -8.18
N VAL A 346 0.35 6.99 -7.00
CA VAL A 346 1.09 5.97 -6.26
C VAL A 346 1.18 4.65 -7.01
N SER A 347 0.10 4.15 -7.61
CA SER A 347 0.14 2.93 -8.40
C SER A 347 1.12 3.02 -9.56
N ILE A 348 1.18 4.16 -10.27
CA ILE A 348 2.14 4.39 -11.36
C ILE A 348 3.57 4.33 -10.81
N MET A 349 3.84 5.06 -9.72
CA MET A 349 5.18 5.06 -9.10
C MET A 349 5.58 3.69 -8.54
N ARG A 350 4.62 2.92 -8.01
CA ARG A 350 4.85 1.53 -7.53
C ARG A 350 5.16 0.56 -8.66
N THR A 351 4.74 0.84 -9.89
CA THR A 351 5.11 0.08 -11.08
C THR A 351 6.50 0.50 -11.58
N VAL A 352 6.75 1.80 -11.68
CA VAL A 352 8.00 2.36 -12.24
C VAL A 352 9.19 2.14 -11.30
N GLY A 353 9.00 2.30 -9.99
CA GLY A 353 10.07 2.25 -8.99
C GLY A 353 10.88 0.95 -9.01
N PRO A 354 10.26 -0.23 -8.77
CA PRO A 354 10.98 -1.50 -8.77
C PRO A 354 11.63 -1.83 -10.10
N ALA A 355 10.96 -1.56 -11.22
CA ALA A 355 11.51 -1.79 -12.56
C ALA A 355 12.77 -0.95 -12.78
N THR A 356 12.69 0.35 -12.52
CA THR A 356 13.82 1.29 -12.69
C THR A 356 14.97 0.93 -11.75
N ALA A 357 14.68 0.67 -10.47
CA ALA A 357 15.71 0.39 -9.47
C ALA A 357 16.44 -0.92 -9.73
N ASN A 358 15.73 -1.99 -10.10
CA ASN A 358 16.35 -3.29 -10.41
C ASN A 358 17.14 -3.23 -11.72
N SER A 359 16.60 -2.59 -12.77
CA SER A 359 17.35 -2.41 -14.02
C SER A 359 18.60 -1.58 -13.82
N LEU A 360 18.51 -0.52 -13.01
CA LEU A 360 19.66 0.32 -12.69
C LEU A 360 20.68 -0.42 -11.82
N PHE A 361 20.23 -1.25 -10.88
CA PHE A 361 21.10 -2.13 -10.08
C PHE A 361 21.88 -3.08 -10.98
N SER A 362 21.22 -3.81 -11.88
CA SER A 362 21.87 -4.70 -12.85
C SER A 362 22.84 -3.96 -13.75
N PHE A 363 22.43 -2.81 -14.31
CA PHE A 363 23.27 -1.98 -15.18
C PHE A 363 24.52 -1.45 -14.45
N SER A 364 24.37 -1.05 -13.19
CA SER A 364 25.44 -0.55 -12.34
C SER A 364 26.52 -1.62 -12.13
N ILE A 365 26.12 -2.88 -11.90
CA ILE A 365 27.03 -4.01 -11.72
C ILE A 365 27.67 -4.42 -13.05
N GLU A 366 26.89 -4.60 -14.12
CA GLU A 366 27.38 -5.08 -15.43
C GLU A 366 28.46 -4.18 -16.03
N ARG A 367 28.28 -2.86 -15.94
CA ARG A 367 29.24 -1.89 -16.50
C ARG A 367 30.31 -1.44 -15.51
N GLY A 368 30.23 -1.87 -14.25
CA GLY A 368 31.18 -1.50 -13.20
C GLY A 368 31.22 0.00 -12.87
N TYR A 369 30.21 0.79 -13.25
CA TYR A 369 30.19 2.23 -12.98
C TYR A 369 30.21 2.51 -11.48
N LEU A 370 31.16 3.36 -11.04
CA LEU A 370 31.45 3.63 -9.63
C LEU A 370 31.64 2.34 -8.81
N GLY A 371 32.28 1.31 -9.38
CA GLY A 371 32.49 0.03 -8.69
C GLY A 371 31.22 -0.76 -8.40
N GLY A 372 30.14 -0.51 -9.15
CA GLY A 372 28.83 -1.13 -8.95
C GLY A 372 27.86 -0.30 -8.10
N TYR A 373 28.27 0.86 -7.59
CA TYR A 373 27.47 1.67 -6.66
C TYR A 373 26.68 2.82 -7.33
N PHE A 374 26.75 2.98 -8.65
CA PHE A 374 26.04 4.04 -9.39
C PHE A 374 24.53 4.06 -9.11
N VAL A 375 23.91 2.89 -8.96
CA VAL A 375 22.50 2.76 -8.60
C VAL A 375 22.14 3.59 -7.35
N TYR A 376 22.98 3.59 -6.31
CA TYR A 376 22.67 4.27 -5.06
C TYR A 376 22.75 5.79 -5.17
N VAL A 377 23.60 6.31 -6.07
CA VAL A 377 23.71 7.74 -6.35
C VAL A 377 22.43 8.25 -7.02
N VAL A 378 21.92 7.51 -8.00
CA VAL A 378 20.67 7.87 -8.69
C VAL A 378 19.48 7.78 -7.73
N LEU A 379 19.42 6.74 -6.89
CA LEU A 379 18.37 6.63 -5.88
C LEU A 379 18.44 7.76 -4.86
N ALA A 380 19.64 8.18 -4.43
CA ALA A 380 19.81 9.36 -3.59
C ALA A 380 19.34 10.64 -4.29
N ALA A 381 19.59 10.79 -5.60
CA ALA A 381 19.06 11.92 -6.37
C ALA A 381 17.53 11.95 -6.41
N ILE A 382 16.86 10.79 -6.54
CA ILE A 382 15.39 10.68 -6.44
C ILE A 382 14.90 11.14 -5.06
N VAL A 383 15.64 10.83 -3.98
CA VAL A 383 15.30 11.29 -2.63
C VAL A 383 15.45 12.81 -2.51
N VAL A 384 16.52 13.39 -3.06
CA VAL A 384 16.71 14.85 -3.07
C VAL A 384 15.56 15.55 -3.80
N ILE A 385 15.15 15.03 -4.97
CA ILE A 385 13.97 15.55 -5.69
C ILE A 385 12.71 15.44 -4.81
N SER A 386 12.54 14.30 -4.13
CA SER A 386 11.40 14.08 -3.22
C SER A 386 11.40 15.08 -2.04
N LEU A 387 12.57 15.46 -1.52
CA LEU A 387 12.71 16.48 -0.48
C LEU A 387 12.35 17.87 -0.98
N VAL A 388 12.74 18.23 -2.21
CA VAL A 388 12.34 19.49 -2.84
C VAL A 388 10.82 19.56 -3.03
N VAL A 389 10.21 18.45 -3.44
CA VAL A 389 8.75 18.32 -3.55
C VAL A 389 8.06 18.41 -2.18
N ALA A 390 8.69 17.86 -1.14
CA ALA A 390 8.20 17.91 0.24
C ALA A 390 8.17 19.33 0.82
N ASP A 391 9.03 20.23 0.35
CA ASP A 391 9.03 21.60 0.85
C ASP A 391 7.75 22.38 0.48
N GLN A 392 7.06 21.96 -0.59
CA GLN A 392 5.78 22.53 -1.01
C GLN A 392 4.64 22.23 -0.01
N LEU A 393 4.84 21.29 0.92
CA LEU A 393 3.86 21.02 1.97
C LEU A 393 3.89 22.15 3.02
N PRO A 394 2.72 22.62 3.48
CA PRO A 394 2.66 23.67 4.49
C PRO A 394 3.06 23.14 5.87
N ASN A 395 3.60 24.04 6.70
CA ASN A 395 4.02 23.73 8.08
C ASN A 395 2.81 23.40 8.98
N LYS A 396 1.71 24.15 8.83
CA LYS A 396 0.40 23.84 9.41
C LYS A 396 -0.44 23.12 8.37
N VAL A 397 -1.23 22.15 8.79
CA VAL A 397 -2.07 21.40 7.85
C VAL A 397 -3.20 22.34 7.40
N TRP A 398 -3.57 22.32 6.11
CA TRP A 398 -4.55 23.26 5.50
C TRP A 398 -5.88 23.43 6.24
N ARG A 399 -6.26 22.47 7.10
CA ARG A 399 -7.49 22.55 7.89
C ARG A 399 -7.35 23.45 9.12
N ASP A 400 -6.16 23.52 9.71
CA ASP A 400 -5.86 24.36 10.89
C ASP A 400 -5.88 25.85 10.53
N GLU A 401 -5.54 26.20 9.28
CA GLU A 401 -5.62 27.57 8.77
C GLU A 401 -7.07 28.06 8.71
N LYS A 402 -8.00 27.23 8.21
CA LYS A 402 -9.43 27.60 8.11
C LYS A 402 -10.10 27.80 9.46
N GLU A 403 -9.74 27.02 10.48
CA GLU A 403 -10.27 27.20 11.84
C GLU A 403 -9.67 28.44 12.51
N SER A 404 -8.39 28.74 12.28
CA SER A 404 -7.76 29.97 12.80
C SER A 404 -8.28 31.25 12.14
N GLU A 405 -8.59 31.21 10.84
CA GLU A 405 -9.22 32.34 10.12
C GLU A 405 -10.68 32.56 10.52
N SER A 406 -11.40 31.53 10.95
CA SER A 406 -12.78 31.67 11.46
C SER A 406 -12.88 32.16 12.92
N SER A 407 -11.75 32.13 13.64
CA SER A 407 -11.65 32.54 15.05
C SER A 407 -11.04 33.94 15.23
N SER A 408 -10.67 34.59 14.12
CA SER A 408 -10.12 35.95 14.03
C SER A 408 -11.14 36.85 13.36
#